data_AF-A0A839PZN1-F1
#
_entry.id   AF-A0A839PZN1-F1
#
_cell.length_a   1.000
_cell.length_b   1.000
_cell.length_c   1.000
_cell.angle_alpha   90.00
_cell.angle_beta   90.00
_cell.angle_gamma   90.00
#
_symmetry.space_group_name_H-M   'P 1'
#
loop_
_entity.id
_entity.type
_entity.pdbx_description
1 polymer ?
#
loop_
_entity_poly.entity_id
_entity_poly.type
_entity_poly.pdbx_seq_one_letter_code
_entity_poly.pdbx_strand_id
1 'polypeptide(L)'
;MATTSSIPTPLKALGIAAASMAAVLPAPATADPGLPYGPDTCIQGLVWREARSGDTVCVTPAFRARTAQENANPGANKDPNGAYGPQSCAQGFVWREAFDGDTVCVTPAIRQENWTANAAAQGNYQRNQPGQGSGARGVTFEVTGSGEVFNIVTDPPTAAVADHTRLPWVRTLTQVPADIQMLQVVATGRDAPGPGCRIILDGKVVAEQPVGGSAHCIWTP
;
A
#
# COMPACT_ATOMS: atom_id res chain seq x y z
N MET A 1 -79.05 30.81 -12.90
CA MET A 1 -78.49 32.05 -12.29
C MET A 1 -78.79 31.96 -10.81
N ALA A 2 -77.88 31.94 -9.84
CA ALA A 2 -76.44 32.17 -9.79
C ALA A 2 -75.78 31.14 -8.84
N THR A 3 -74.55 30.75 -9.20
CA THR A 3 -73.67 29.80 -8.53
C THR A 3 -72.95 30.45 -7.35
N THR A 4 -73.01 29.87 -6.15
CA THR A 4 -72.11 30.18 -5.03
C THR A 4 -71.06 29.08 -4.89
N SER A 5 -69.81 29.43 -5.20
CA SER A 5 -68.64 28.56 -5.12
C SER A 5 -67.85 28.89 -3.86
N SER A 6 -67.62 27.89 -3.01
CA SER A 6 -66.86 27.94 -1.77
C SER A 6 -65.36 27.76 -2.04
N ILE A 7 -64.54 28.65 -1.47
CA ILE A 7 -63.08 28.65 -1.58
C ILE A 7 -62.46 27.75 -0.51
N PRO A 8 -61.56 26.80 -0.82
CA PRO A 8 -60.72 26.16 0.17
C PRO A 8 -59.36 26.87 0.33
N THR A 9 -58.93 26.99 1.58
CA THR A 9 -57.66 27.57 2.05
C THR A 9 -56.46 26.66 1.71
N PRO A 10 -55.27 27.17 1.36
CA PRO A 10 -54.12 26.31 1.07
C PRO A 10 -53.43 25.84 2.36
N LEU A 11 -53.23 24.52 2.48
CA LEU A 11 -52.36 23.88 3.47
C LEU A 11 -50.89 24.19 3.11
N LYS A 12 -50.13 24.72 4.07
CA LYS A 12 -48.66 24.86 3.98
C LYS A 12 -48.01 23.47 4.01
N ALA A 13 -47.26 23.13 2.96
CA ALA A 13 -46.40 21.95 2.93
C ALA A 13 -45.19 22.15 3.85
N LEU A 14 -45.00 21.26 4.83
CA LEU A 14 -43.75 21.14 5.58
C LEU A 14 -42.73 20.40 4.71
N GLY A 15 -41.64 21.06 4.33
CA GLY A 15 -40.49 20.44 3.69
C GLY A 15 -39.71 19.59 4.68
N ILE A 16 -39.63 18.28 4.43
CA ILE A 16 -38.73 17.37 5.14
C ILE A 16 -37.35 17.48 4.46
N ALA A 17 -36.36 18.03 5.18
CA ALA A 17 -34.98 18.02 4.75
C ALA A 17 -34.41 16.60 4.89
N ALA A 18 -34.17 15.91 3.77
CA ALA A 18 -33.48 14.64 3.76
C ALA A 18 -31.96 14.88 3.88
N ALA A 19 -31.38 14.52 5.03
CA ALA A 19 -29.93 14.46 5.20
C ALA A 19 -29.42 13.19 4.50
N SER A 20 -28.79 13.36 3.33
CA SER A 20 -28.12 12.29 2.60
C SER A 20 -26.80 11.94 3.28
N MET A 21 -26.76 10.80 3.96
CA MET A 21 -25.51 10.19 4.41
C MET A 21 -24.78 9.60 3.19
N ALA A 22 -23.70 10.25 2.76
CA ALA A 22 -22.78 9.69 1.78
C ALA A 22 -22.06 8.50 2.43
N ALA A 23 -22.41 7.29 2.02
CA ALA A 23 -21.65 6.08 2.37
C ALA A 23 -20.29 6.14 1.67
N VAL A 24 -19.23 6.35 2.45
CA VAL A 24 -17.85 6.21 1.98
C VAL A 24 -17.58 4.72 1.80
N LEU A 25 -17.64 4.24 0.56
CA LEU A 25 -17.21 2.88 0.24
C LEU A 25 -15.66 2.86 0.31
N PRO A 26 -15.05 1.89 1.03
CA PRO A 26 -13.60 1.73 1.00
C PRO A 26 -13.16 1.38 -0.42
N ALA A 27 -12.15 2.09 -0.91
CA ALA A 27 -11.55 1.81 -2.22
C ALA A 27 -11.00 0.37 -2.25
N PRO A 28 -11.08 -0.34 -3.39
CA PRO A 28 -10.45 -1.64 -3.54
C PRO A 28 -8.93 -1.47 -3.37
N ALA A 29 -8.32 -2.30 -2.54
CA ALA A 29 -6.86 -2.38 -2.43
C ALA A 29 -6.30 -2.88 -3.77
N THR A 30 -5.88 -1.95 -4.63
CA THR A 30 -5.11 -2.30 -5.82
C THR A 30 -3.75 -2.78 -5.34
N ALA A 31 -3.38 -4.01 -5.69
CA ALA A 31 -2.01 -4.50 -5.53
C ALA A 31 -1.06 -3.46 -6.12
N ASP A 32 -0.10 -2.97 -5.33
CA ASP A 32 0.93 -2.07 -5.82
C ASP A 32 1.63 -2.76 -7.00
N PRO A 33 1.49 -2.24 -8.24
CA PRO A 33 2.05 -2.90 -9.42
C PRO A 33 3.58 -2.95 -9.42
N GLY A 34 4.25 -2.38 -8.41
CA GLY A 34 5.71 -2.37 -8.26
C GLY A 34 6.34 -3.54 -7.49
N LEU A 35 5.57 -4.45 -6.89
CA LEU A 35 6.16 -5.55 -6.10
C LEU A 35 6.57 -6.76 -6.98
N PRO A 36 7.81 -7.29 -6.85
CA PRO A 36 8.38 -8.33 -7.74
C PRO A 36 7.53 -9.59 -7.93
N TYR A 37 6.74 -9.96 -6.92
CA TYR A 37 5.91 -11.17 -6.90
C TYR A 37 4.44 -10.85 -6.65
N GLY A 38 4.01 -9.63 -6.98
CA GLY A 38 2.64 -9.17 -6.76
C GLY A 38 2.36 -8.81 -5.29
N PRO A 39 1.08 -8.71 -4.90
CA PRO A 39 0.68 -8.14 -3.60
C PRO A 39 1.22 -8.95 -2.42
N ASP A 40 1.37 -10.27 -2.55
CA ASP A 40 1.85 -11.16 -1.49
C ASP A 40 3.38 -11.24 -1.43
N THR A 41 4.10 -10.31 -2.06
CA THR A 41 5.56 -10.24 -1.93
C THR A 41 5.95 -10.16 -0.46
N CYS A 42 6.81 -11.07 -0.02
CA CYS A 42 7.30 -11.11 1.36
C CYS A 42 8.25 -9.95 1.67
N ILE A 43 8.31 -9.60 2.96
CA ILE A 43 9.38 -8.75 3.48
C ILE A 43 10.73 -9.37 3.18
N GLN A 44 11.73 -8.53 2.90
CA GLN A 44 13.11 -8.96 2.71
C GLN A 44 13.58 -9.92 3.83
N GLY A 45 14.12 -11.07 3.43
CA GLY A 45 14.54 -12.13 4.36
C GLY A 45 13.48 -13.19 4.69
N LEU A 46 12.22 -12.96 4.32
CA LEU A 46 11.16 -13.96 4.37
C LEU A 46 10.87 -14.53 2.98
N VAL A 47 10.26 -15.71 2.96
CA VAL A 47 9.88 -16.45 1.73
C VAL A 47 8.51 -17.09 1.91
N TRP A 48 7.79 -17.34 0.81
CA TRP A 48 6.53 -18.09 0.87
C TRP A 48 6.77 -19.48 1.45
N ARG A 49 5.92 -19.89 2.39
CA ARG A 49 5.98 -21.19 3.07
C ARG A 49 5.74 -22.36 2.13
N GLU A 50 4.83 -22.19 1.17
CA GLU A 50 4.47 -23.21 0.17
C GLU A 50 3.95 -24.52 0.79
N ALA A 51 3.09 -24.45 1.81
CA ALA A 51 2.44 -25.64 2.37
C ALA A 51 1.54 -26.35 1.36
N ARG A 52 1.02 -25.61 0.38
CA ARG A 52 0.33 -26.10 -0.83
C ARG A 52 0.60 -25.16 -2.01
N SER A 53 0.16 -25.55 -3.20
CA SER A 53 0.11 -24.64 -4.35
C SER A 53 -0.71 -23.40 -4.00
N GLY A 54 -0.12 -22.21 -4.21
CA GLY A 54 -0.74 -20.92 -3.88
C GLY A 54 -0.68 -20.51 -2.41
N ASP A 55 0.01 -21.25 -1.52
CA ASP A 55 0.25 -20.80 -0.14
C ASP A 55 1.37 -19.75 -0.10
N THR A 56 0.96 -18.48 -0.04
CA THR A 56 1.85 -17.31 -0.04
C THR A 56 2.20 -16.80 1.36
N VAL A 57 1.85 -17.53 2.43
CA VAL A 57 2.18 -17.10 3.81
C VAL A 57 3.70 -16.95 3.97
N CYS A 58 4.15 -15.76 4.31
CA CYS A 58 5.57 -15.42 4.44
C CYS A 58 6.15 -15.89 5.77
N VAL A 59 7.19 -16.72 5.70
CA VAL A 59 7.91 -17.34 6.82
C VAL A 59 9.43 -17.28 6.60
N THR A 60 10.21 -17.75 7.58
CA THR A 60 11.68 -17.84 7.42
C THR A 60 12.06 -18.93 6.42
N PRO A 61 13.25 -18.84 5.78
CA PRO A 61 13.75 -19.90 4.89
C PRO A 61 13.84 -21.28 5.56
N ALA A 62 14.19 -21.34 6.84
CA ALA A 62 14.23 -22.59 7.60
C ALA A 62 12.83 -23.21 7.77
N PHE A 63 11.79 -22.39 8.01
CA PHE A 63 10.41 -22.86 8.06
C PHE A 63 10.01 -23.47 6.71
N ARG A 64 10.22 -22.73 5.61
CA ARG A 64 9.92 -23.22 4.25
C ARG A 64 10.63 -24.55 3.95
N ALA A 65 11.90 -24.68 4.34
CA ALA A 65 12.65 -25.92 4.16
C ALA A 65 12.02 -27.10 4.92
N ARG A 66 11.58 -26.89 6.17
CA ARG A 66 10.85 -27.92 6.94
C ARG A 66 9.52 -28.26 6.28
N THR A 67 8.75 -27.27 5.85
CA THR A 67 7.48 -27.48 5.15
C THR A 67 7.67 -28.29 3.86
N ALA A 68 8.74 -28.06 3.10
CA ALA A 68 9.06 -28.85 1.93
C ALA A 68 9.35 -30.33 2.28
N GLN A 69 10.04 -30.60 3.40
CA GLN A 69 10.29 -31.96 3.88
C GLN A 69 9.01 -32.67 4.33
N GLU A 70 8.15 -31.97 5.08
CA GLU A 70 6.83 -32.45 5.49
C GLU A 70 5.95 -32.80 4.27
N ASN A 71 5.95 -31.93 3.26
CA ASN A 71 5.21 -32.13 2.01
C ASN A 71 5.80 -33.27 1.15
N ALA A 72 7.10 -33.53 1.22
CA ALA A 72 7.75 -34.63 0.51
C ALA A 72 7.37 -36.01 1.07
N ASN A 73 6.95 -36.09 2.33
CA ASN A 73 6.47 -37.31 2.95
C ASN A 73 5.17 -37.07 3.75
N PRO A 74 4.04 -36.79 3.06
CA PRO A 74 2.79 -36.42 3.72
C PRO A 74 2.13 -37.59 4.45
N GLY A 75 2.63 -38.82 4.26
CA GLY A 75 2.21 -40.03 4.96
C GLY A 75 2.91 -40.24 6.31
N ALA A 76 3.98 -39.49 6.59
CA ALA A 76 4.71 -39.61 7.83
C ALA A 76 3.80 -39.37 9.04
N ASN A 77 4.02 -40.16 10.11
CA ASN A 77 3.31 -40.06 11.38
C ASN A 77 1.80 -40.25 11.30
N LYS A 78 1.28 -40.87 10.22
CA LYS A 78 -0.12 -41.29 10.14
C LYS A 78 -0.33 -42.68 10.73
N ASP A 79 -1.49 -42.87 11.32
CA ASP A 79 -2.02 -44.18 11.70
C ASP A 79 -3.25 -44.46 10.83
N PRO A 80 -3.14 -45.32 9.80
CA PRO A 80 -4.25 -45.61 8.91
C PRO A 80 -5.47 -46.23 9.61
N ASN A 81 -5.30 -46.80 10.80
CA ASN A 81 -6.35 -47.42 11.60
C ASN A 81 -6.87 -46.50 12.73
N GLY A 82 -6.47 -45.23 12.74
CA GLY A 82 -6.86 -44.29 13.77
C GLY A 82 -8.33 -43.86 13.69
N ALA A 83 -8.77 -43.14 14.73
CA ALA A 83 -10.18 -42.78 14.96
C ALA A 83 -10.84 -41.94 13.85
N TYR A 84 -10.05 -41.26 13.02
CA TYR A 84 -10.50 -40.37 11.95
C TYR A 84 -10.17 -40.91 10.55
N GLY A 85 -10.02 -42.24 10.43
CA GLY A 85 -9.72 -42.91 9.16
C GLY A 85 -8.25 -42.79 8.73
N PRO A 86 -7.94 -43.04 7.45
CA PRO A 86 -6.56 -43.19 6.97
C PRO A 86 -5.64 -41.97 7.14
N GLN A 87 -6.23 -40.79 7.37
CA GLN A 87 -5.49 -39.54 7.60
C GLN A 87 -5.24 -39.27 9.08
N SER A 88 -5.66 -40.15 10.00
CA SER A 88 -5.42 -39.97 11.43
C SER A 88 -3.93 -39.86 11.72
N CYS A 89 -3.57 -38.97 12.65
CA CYS A 89 -2.20 -38.93 13.14
C CYS A 89 -1.96 -39.99 14.22
N ALA A 90 -0.78 -40.58 14.18
CA ALA A 90 -0.30 -41.50 15.21
C ALA A 90 -0.20 -40.77 16.57
N GLN A 91 -0.16 -41.54 17.65
CA GLN A 91 -0.05 -41.00 19.01
C GLN A 91 1.11 -40.01 19.14
N GLY A 92 0.83 -38.82 19.69
CA GLY A 92 1.81 -37.75 19.88
C GLY A 92 1.93 -36.77 18.71
N PHE A 93 1.24 -37.03 17.59
CA PHE A 93 1.18 -36.15 16.43
C PHE A 93 -0.23 -35.59 16.23
N VAL A 94 -0.31 -34.46 15.53
CA VAL A 94 -1.54 -33.75 15.18
C VAL A 94 -1.46 -33.29 13.73
N TRP A 95 -2.61 -33.04 13.09
CA TRP A 95 -2.63 -32.39 11.79
C TRP A 95 -1.94 -31.04 11.88
N ARG A 96 -1.11 -30.72 10.90
CA ARG A 96 -0.31 -29.50 10.85
C ARG A 96 -1.17 -28.25 10.71
N GLU A 97 -2.30 -28.37 10.01
CA GLU A 97 -3.31 -27.32 9.89
C GLU A 97 -2.73 -25.97 9.41
N ALA A 98 -1.81 -26.03 8.44
CA ALA A 98 -1.27 -24.85 7.77
C ALA A 98 -2.34 -24.15 6.92
N PHE A 99 -3.34 -24.89 6.45
CA PHE A 99 -4.52 -24.43 5.72
C PHE A 99 -5.68 -25.42 5.94
N ASP A 100 -6.89 -25.04 5.50
CA ASP A 100 -8.05 -25.92 5.61
C ASP A 100 -7.89 -27.21 4.79
N GLY A 101 -8.02 -28.36 5.45
CA GLY A 101 -7.77 -29.68 4.87
C GLY A 101 -6.31 -30.16 4.90
N ASP A 102 -5.40 -29.44 5.56
CA ASP A 102 -4.00 -29.87 5.72
C ASP A 102 -3.86 -31.00 6.75
N THR A 103 -3.79 -32.25 6.25
CA THR A 103 -3.73 -33.48 7.05
C THR A 103 -2.32 -34.03 7.24
N VAL A 104 -1.27 -33.25 6.95
CA VAL A 104 0.10 -33.66 7.24
C VAL A 104 0.29 -33.77 8.75
N CYS A 105 0.85 -34.87 9.25
CA CYS A 105 0.99 -35.11 10.69
C CYS A 105 2.34 -34.64 11.22
N VAL A 106 2.30 -33.68 12.15
CA VAL A 106 3.47 -33.04 12.78
C VAL A 106 3.32 -33.01 14.29
N THR A 107 4.34 -32.53 15.00
CA THR A 107 4.24 -32.36 16.46
C THR A 107 3.31 -31.19 16.82
N PRO A 108 2.71 -31.17 18.02
CA PRO A 108 1.88 -30.05 18.47
C PRO A 108 2.57 -28.68 18.40
N ALA A 109 3.88 -28.63 18.64
CA ALA A 109 4.67 -27.41 18.54
C ALA A 109 4.72 -26.88 17.09
N ILE A 110 4.92 -27.76 16.10
CA ILE A 110 4.95 -27.36 14.68
C ILE A 110 3.58 -26.89 14.21
N ARG A 111 2.49 -27.51 14.68
CA ARG A 111 1.13 -27.00 14.41
C ARG A 111 0.97 -25.58 14.95
N GLN A 112 1.42 -25.33 16.18
CA GLN A 112 1.35 -24.00 16.79
C GLN A 112 2.14 -22.96 15.97
N GLU A 113 3.32 -23.32 15.46
CA GLU A 113 4.10 -22.44 14.58
C GLU A 113 3.34 -22.10 13.28
N ASN A 114 2.62 -23.06 12.68
CA ASN A 114 1.81 -22.81 11.49
C ASN A 114 0.63 -21.88 11.76
N TRP A 115 -0.05 -22.05 12.90
CA TRP A 115 -1.10 -21.14 13.33
C TRP A 115 -0.57 -19.72 13.57
N THR A 116 0.58 -19.59 14.22
CA THR A 116 1.24 -18.30 14.42
C THR A 116 1.62 -17.66 13.08
N ALA A 117 2.14 -18.42 12.12
CA ALA A 117 2.43 -17.92 10.78
C ALA A 117 1.17 -17.43 10.05
N ASN A 118 0.07 -18.18 10.14
CA ASN A 118 -1.21 -17.79 9.54
C ASN A 118 -1.76 -16.50 10.18
N ALA A 119 -1.67 -16.37 11.51
CA ALA A 119 -2.11 -15.18 12.22
C ALA A 119 -1.26 -13.94 11.86
N ALA A 120 0.04 -14.13 11.64
CA ALA A 120 0.97 -13.06 11.26
C ALA A 120 1.00 -12.74 9.76
N ALA A 121 0.30 -13.51 8.92
CA ALA A 121 0.47 -13.49 7.47
C ALA A 121 0.38 -12.09 6.86
N GLN A 122 -0.64 -11.29 7.26
CA GLN A 122 -0.78 -9.93 6.76
C GLN A 122 0.43 -9.05 7.13
N GLY A 123 0.92 -9.11 8.36
CA GLY A 123 2.06 -8.30 8.80
C GLY A 123 3.37 -8.63 8.07
N ASN A 124 3.49 -9.84 7.51
CA ASN A 124 4.70 -10.33 6.85
C ASN A 124 4.76 -10.01 5.34
N TYR A 125 3.73 -9.35 4.78
CA TYR A 125 3.76 -8.87 3.40
C TYR A 125 4.37 -7.48 3.30
N GLN A 126 5.17 -7.28 2.26
CA GLN A 126 5.86 -6.02 1.98
C GLN A 126 4.89 -4.85 1.84
N ARG A 127 3.70 -5.08 1.26
CA ARG A 127 2.63 -4.07 1.14
C ARG A 127 2.12 -3.54 2.48
N ASN A 128 2.28 -4.31 3.56
CA ASN A 128 1.78 -3.99 4.90
C ASN A 128 2.90 -3.49 5.82
N GLN A 129 4.09 -3.23 5.28
CA GLN A 129 5.18 -2.60 6.00
C GLN A 129 5.09 -1.07 5.89
N PRO A 130 4.75 -0.35 6.98
CA PRO A 130 4.92 1.09 7.01
C PRO A 130 6.42 1.41 6.95
N GLY A 131 6.86 2.05 5.87
CA GLY A 131 8.22 2.60 5.75
C GLY A 131 9.33 1.64 5.30
N GLN A 132 9.03 0.38 4.97
CA GLN A 132 10.03 -0.61 4.51
C GLN A 132 9.69 -1.24 3.15
N GLY A 133 8.73 -0.68 2.39
CA GLY A 133 8.45 -1.05 1.01
C GLY A 133 9.57 -0.62 0.06
N SER A 134 10.62 -1.43 -0.04
CA SER A 134 11.59 -1.53 -1.14
C SER A 134 11.93 -0.22 -1.87
N GLY A 135 12.86 0.55 -1.30
CA GLY A 135 13.60 1.56 -2.03
C GLY A 135 13.56 2.92 -1.34
N ALA A 136 14.75 3.42 -1.05
CA ALA A 136 14.98 4.85 -1.11
C ALA A 136 14.35 5.39 -2.41
N ARG A 137 13.17 6.01 -2.32
CA ARG A 137 12.51 6.56 -3.51
C ARG A 137 13.36 7.71 -4.03
N GLY A 138 13.65 7.69 -5.32
CA GLY A 138 14.36 8.77 -5.97
C GLY A 138 13.37 9.90 -6.26
N VAL A 139 13.50 11.03 -5.56
CA VAL A 139 12.70 12.23 -5.85
C VAL A 139 13.56 13.22 -6.59
N THR A 140 13.10 13.69 -7.74
CA THR A 140 13.70 14.83 -8.43
C THR A 140 12.73 16.00 -8.44
N PHE A 141 13.17 17.12 -7.91
CA PHE A 141 12.50 18.40 -8.01
C PHE A 141 13.11 19.19 -9.17
N GLU A 142 12.26 19.65 -10.09
CA GLU A 142 12.67 20.54 -11.17
C GLU A 142 11.92 21.85 -11.06
N VAL A 143 12.62 22.95 -11.28
CA VAL A 143 12.04 24.27 -11.51
C VAL A 143 12.41 24.68 -12.93
N THR A 144 11.38 24.86 -13.75
CA THR A 144 11.49 25.02 -15.20
C THR A 144 11.28 26.48 -15.61
N GLY A 145 11.72 26.84 -16.82
CA GLY A 145 11.62 28.20 -17.34
C GLY A 145 12.99 28.85 -17.53
N SER A 146 12.99 30.17 -17.71
CA SER A 146 14.18 30.99 -17.93
C SER A 146 14.28 32.11 -16.88
N GLY A 147 15.44 32.75 -16.80
CA GLY A 147 15.67 33.84 -15.84
C GLY A 147 16.20 33.33 -14.50
N GLU A 148 15.93 34.09 -13.46
CA GLU A 148 16.41 33.84 -12.09
C GLU A 148 15.25 33.74 -11.09
N VAL A 149 15.55 33.14 -9.94
CA VAL A 149 14.63 33.04 -8.80
C VAL A 149 15.15 33.82 -7.60
N PHE A 150 14.24 34.27 -6.74
CA PHE A 150 14.55 34.75 -5.40
C PHE A 150 14.91 33.59 -4.47
N ASN A 151 14.15 32.50 -4.56
CA ASN A 151 14.35 31.29 -3.75
C ASN A 151 13.66 30.07 -4.36
N ILE A 152 14.08 28.89 -3.90
CA ILE A 152 13.40 27.60 -4.13
C ILE A 152 13.34 26.86 -2.80
N VAL A 153 12.16 26.35 -2.44
CA VAL A 153 11.92 25.59 -1.21
C VAL A 153 11.33 24.23 -1.57
N THR A 154 11.87 23.17 -0.98
CA THR A 154 11.37 21.80 -1.15
C THR A 154 10.82 21.24 0.16
N ASP A 155 9.91 20.29 0.07
CA ASP A 155 9.51 19.40 1.17
C ASP A 155 9.73 17.95 0.71
N PRO A 156 10.63 17.15 1.34
CA PRO A 156 11.42 17.50 2.52
C PRO A 156 12.41 18.65 2.25
N PRO A 157 12.74 19.45 3.28
CA PRO A 157 13.65 20.58 3.13
C PRO A 157 15.03 20.09 2.72
N THR A 158 15.61 20.77 1.73
CA THR A 158 16.96 20.52 1.25
C THR A 158 17.87 21.71 1.56
N ALA A 159 19.16 21.60 1.20
CA ALA A 159 20.07 22.72 1.31
C ALA A 159 19.49 23.97 0.63
N ALA A 160 19.61 25.12 1.30
CA ALA A 160 19.10 26.38 0.80
C ALA A 160 19.58 26.65 -0.62
N VAL A 161 18.67 27.11 -1.47
CA VAL A 161 18.99 27.57 -2.82
C VAL A 161 19.31 29.06 -2.75
N ALA A 162 20.47 29.44 -3.27
CA ALA A 162 20.93 30.82 -3.25
C ALA A 162 20.01 31.73 -4.07
N ASP A 163 19.92 32.99 -3.66
CA ASP A 163 19.34 34.03 -4.49
C ASP A 163 20.07 34.14 -5.84
N HIS A 164 19.37 34.61 -6.87
CA HIS A 164 19.86 34.71 -8.26
C HIS A 164 20.23 33.37 -8.90
N THR A 165 19.72 32.26 -8.38
CA THR A 165 19.87 30.95 -9.04
C THR A 165 19.20 31.01 -10.41
N ARG A 166 19.95 30.64 -11.46
CA ARG A 166 19.43 30.59 -12.83
C ARG A 166 18.59 29.34 -13.06
N LEU A 167 17.54 29.50 -13.87
CA LEU A 167 16.70 28.41 -14.34
C LEU A 167 17.19 27.85 -15.68
N PRO A 168 16.95 26.54 -15.95
CA PRO A 168 16.26 25.57 -15.11
C PRO A 168 17.13 25.09 -13.93
N TRP A 169 16.45 24.69 -12.85
CA TRP A 169 17.09 24.14 -11.65
C TRP A 169 16.59 22.72 -11.39
N VAL A 170 17.49 21.84 -10.94
CA VAL A 170 17.19 20.44 -10.66
C VAL A 170 17.86 20.03 -9.35
N ARG A 171 17.14 19.27 -8.51
CA ARG A 171 17.70 18.60 -7.34
C ARG A 171 17.12 17.21 -7.18
N THR A 172 17.99 16.23 -7.01
CA THR A 172 17.62 14.84 -6.77
C THR A 172 17.94 14.43 -5.34
N LEU A 173 16.96 13.85 -4.66
CA LEU A 173 17.09 13.14 -3.40
C LEU A 173 17.09 11.66 -3.69
N THR A 174 18.25 11.04 -3.49
CA THR A 174 18.45 9.60 -3.72
C THR A 174 17.99 8.74 -2.55
N GLN A 175 17.65 9.35 -1.42
CA GLN A 175 17.20 8.68 -0.20
C GLN A 175 16.09 9.48 0.45
N VAL A 176 14.87 9.20 0.02
CA VAL A 176 13.66 9.77 0.63
C VAL A 176 12.98 8.68 1.48
N PRO A 177 12.62 8.97 2.75
CA PRO A 177 11.90 8.03 3.60
C PRO A 177 10.62 7.53 2.92
N ALA A 178 10.28 6.24 3.09
CA ALA A 178 9.12 5.66 2.44
C ALA A 178 7.77 6.12 3.05
N ASP A 179 7.81 6.76 4.22
CA ASP A 179 6.68 7.32 4.96
C ASP A 179 6.41 8.80 4.64
N ILE A 180 7.04 9.37 3.60
CA ILE A 180 6.72 10.72 3.17
C ILE A 180 5.24 10.85 2.81
N GLN A 181 4.56 11.75 3.53
CA GLN A 181 3.15 12.06 3.36
C GLN A 181 2.91 13.15 2.31
N MET A 182 3.95 13.90 1.94
CA MET A 182 3.86 15.01 0.99
C MET A 182 5.22 15.32 0.37
N LEU A 183 5.23 15.59 -0.93
CA LEU A 183 6.35 16.23 -1.63
C LEU A 183 5.93 17.59 -2.13
N GLN A 184 6.82 18.56 -2.01
CA GLN A 184 6.56 19.92 -2.50
C GLN A 184 7.81 20.53 -3.12
N VAL A 185 7.62 21.34 -4.16
CA VAL A 185 8.60 22.35 -4.59
C VAL A 185 7.88 23.67 -4.88
N VAL A 186 8.44 24.75 -4.37
CA VAL A 186 7.97 26.14 -4.60
C VAL A 186 9.14 26.97 -5.10
N ALA A 187 8.93 27.71 -6.18
CA ALA A 187 9.91 28.66 -6.70
C ALA A 187 9.29 30.05 -6.85
N THR A 188 9.96 31.08 -6.35
CA THR A 188 9.55 32.47 -6.58
C THR A 188 10.45 33.10 -7.64
N GLY A 189 9.91 33.30 -8.84
CA GLY A 189 10.62 33.88 -9.99
C GLY A 189 10.82 35.39 -9.90
N ARG A 190 11.89 35.88 -10.52
CA ARG A 190 12.17 37.31 -10.71
C ARG A 190 11.65 37.83 -12.05
N ASP A 191 11.65 36.98 -13.06
CA ASP A 191 11.36 37.34 -14.44
C ASP A 191 9.99 36.82 -14.90
N ALA A 192 9.35 37.56 -15.80
CA ALA A 192 8.16 37.08 -16.52
C ALA A 192 8.59 36.08 -17.62
N PRO A 193 7.80 35.02 -17.89
CA PRO A 193 6.45 34.75 -17.38
C PRO A 193 6.40 34.17 -15.95
N GLY A 194 7.55 33.83 -15.36
CA GLY A 194 7.65 33.12 -14.08
C GLY A 194 7.98 31.63 -14.29
N PRO A 195 8.55 30.95 -13.28
CA PRO A 195 8.91 29.55 -13.39
C PRO A 195 7.72 28.60 -13.55
N GLY A 196 8.00 27.38 -14.00
CA GLY A 196 7.16 26.20 -13.78
C GLY A 196 7.85 25.26 -12.78
N CYS A 197 7.23 24.12 -12.51
CA CYS A 197 7.84 23.10 -11.65
C CYS A 197 7.41 21.68 -12.02
N ARG A 198 8.22 20.69 -11.61
CA ARG A 198 7.89 19.26 -11.66
C ARG A 198 8.39 18.53 -10.42
N ILE A 199 7.62 17.55 -9.98
CA ILE A 199 8.05 16.52 -9.03
C ILE A 199 8.08 15.19 -9.77
N ILE A 200 9.23 14.54 -9.77
CA ILE A 200 9.45 13.26 -10.41
C ILE A 200 9.75 12.24 -9.31
N LEU A 201 8.88 11.26 -9.14
CA LEU A 201 9.04 10.17 -8.19
C LEU A 201 9.36 8.90 -8.97
N ASP A 202 10.54 8.32 -8.72
CA ASP A 202 11.00 7.09 -9.37
C ASP A 202 10.90 7.14 -10.90
N GLY A 203 11.22 8.29 -11.48
CA GLY A 203 11.20 8.54 -12.93
C GLY A 203 9.84 8.93 -13.51
N LYS A 204 8.76 8.93 -12.71
CA LYS A 204 7.43 9.36 -13.15
C LYS A 204 7.12 10.76 -12.65
N VAL A 205 6.65 11.64 -13.53
CA VAL A 205 6.11 12.95 -13.14
C VAL A 205 4.82 12.73 -12.35
N VAL A 206 4.79 13.19 -11.10
CA VAL A 206 3.64 13.04 -10.18
C VAL A 206 2.96 14.37 -9.86
N ALA A 207 3.63 15.50 -10.10
CA ALA A 207 3.05 16.84 -10.06
C ALA A 207 3.79 17.76 -11.04
N GLU A 208 3.05 18.66 -11.71
CA GLU A 208 3.60 19.61 -12.67
C GLU A 208 2.79 20.91 -12.69
N GLN A 209 3.49 22.03 -12.89
CA GLN A 209 2.92 23.33 -13.24
C GLN A 209 3.68 23.89 -14.45
N PRO A 210 2.98 24.50 -15.43
CA PRO A 210 3.63 25.08 -16.59
C PRO A 210 4.45 26.32 -16.22
N VAL A 211 5.37 26.69 -17.11
CA VAL A 211 6.08 27.98 -17.05
C VAL A 211 5.05 29.12 -17.11
N GLY A 212 5.17 30.07 -16.19
CA GLY A 212 4.18 31.13 -15.95
C GLY A 212 2.97 30.72 -15.12
N GLY A 213 2.96 29.51 -14.56
CA GLY A 213 2.00 29.05 -13.56
C GLY A 213 2.34 29.55 -12.15
N SER A 214 1.81 28.87 -11.13
CA SER A 214 2.08 29.20 -9.72
C SER A 214 3.50 28.85 -9.26
N ALA A 215 4.21 28.01 -10.02
CA ALA A 215 5.48 27.39 -9.63
C ALA A 215 5.46 26.71 -8.25
N HIS A 216 4.28 26.24 -7.85
CA HIS A 216 4.03 25.48 -6.62
C HIS A 216 3.48 24.10 -6.99
N CYS A 217 4.34 23.09 -6.90
CA CYS A 217 3.97 21.70 -7.16
C CYS A 217 3.87 20.98 -5.83
N ILE A 218 2.76 20.25 -5.63
CA ILE A 218 2.49 19.44 -4.44
C ILE A 218 2.09 18.05 -4.92
N TRP A 219 2.60 17.02 -4.25
CA TRP A 219 2.16 15.65 -4.41
C TRP A 219 1.91 15.03 -3.04
N THR A 220 0.82 14.29 -2.92
CA THR A 220 0.49 13.45 -1.75
C THR A 220 0.24 12.02 -2.25
N PRO A 221 0.69 10.98 -1.52
CA PRO A 221 0.52 9.57 -1.91
C PRO A 221 -0.93 9.14 -2.13
#